data_AF-A0A949Y6A3-F1
#
_entry.id   AF-A0A949Y6A3-F1
#
_cell.length_a   1.000
_cell.length_b   1.000
_cell.length_c   1.000
_cell.angle_alpha   90.00
_cell.angle_beta   90.00
_cell.angle_gamma   90.00
#
_symmetry.space_group_name_H-M   'P 1'
#
loop_
_entity.id
_entity.type
_entity.pdbx_description
1 polymer ?
#
loop_
_entity_poly.entity_id
_entity_poly.type
_entity_poly.pdbx_seq_one_letter_code
_entity_poly.pdbx_strand_id
1 'polypeptide(L)'
;YFETRNPGIPGIINKLERPGIRKLQRAREFWDAVLEQQTLYCIYSGEMIRPGYDLDHFLPWSFVTHDLAWNLAPVPRSVNQKKSDAVPSLGLYLRPFVEQQYRAVALLKDALGRSHGARLRALQAVTLEYATLFKTSQPELFRLSAEGYGQVLTTEIHAQADLARRLSFETDWVWRA
;
A
#
# COMPACT_ATOMS: atom_id res chain seq x y z
N TYR A 1 -32.99 -10.54 -22.78
CA TYR A 1 -33.63 -9.24 -22.56
C TYR A 1 -32.72 -8.40 -21.68
N PHE A 2 -32.18 -7.32 -22.25
CA PHE A 2 -31.49 -6.26 -21.54
C PHE A 2 -32.50 -5.42 -20.76
N GLU A 3 -32.06 -4.90 -19.61
CA GLU A 3 -32.38 -3.62 -18.94
C GLU A 3 -31.99 -3.80 -17.45
N THR A 4 -31.28 -2.93 -16.74
CA THR A 4 -30.82 -1.56 -17.00
C THR A 4 -29.64 -1.27 -16.07
N ARG A 5 -28.73 -0.43 -16.57
CA ARG A 5 -27.55 0.10 -15.88
C ARG A 5 -27.97 1.02 -14.75
N ASN A 6 -27.34 0.87 -13.58
CA ASN A 6 -27.38 1.88 -12.52
C ASN A 6 -26.21 2.86 -12.74
N PRO A 7 -26.43 4.10 -13.25
CA PRO A 7 -25.36 4.96 -13.76
C PRO A 7 -24.52 5.64 -12.66
N GLY A 8 -24.83 5.42 -11.38
CA GLY A 8 -24.25 6.12 -10.24
C GLY A 8 -23.17 5.34 -9.46
N ILE A 9 -22.79 4.15 -9.91
CA ILE A 9 -21.79 3.31 -9.22
C ILE A 9 -20.60 3.08 -10.15
N PRO A 10 -19.47 3.79 -9.97
CA PRO A 10 -18.22 3.37 -10.57
C PRO A 10 -17.82 2.02 -9.95
N GLY A 11 -17.83 0.96 -10.76
CA GLY A 11 -16.93 -0.18 -10.54
C GLY A 11 -17.50 -1.49 -9.97
N ILE A 12 -18.77 -1.86 -10.21
CA ILE A 12 -19.20 -3.24 -9.89
C ILE A 12 -20.08 -3.83 -10.99
N ILE A 13 -19.48 -4.21 -12.12
CA ILE A 13 -19.95 -5.35 -12.93
C ILE A 13 -18.73 -5.98 -13.62
N ASN A 14 -18.07 -6.93 -12.95
CA ASN A 14 -17.82 -8.28 -13.49
C ASN A 14 -16.84 -9.05 -12.59
N LYS A 15 -17.38 -10.09 -11.96
CA LYS A 15 -16.65 -11.19 -11.34
C LYS A 15 -16.05 -12.13 -12.42
N LEU A 16 -15.39 -11.56 -13.44
CA LEU A 16 -15.12 -12.30 -14.69
C LEU A 16 -13.80 -12.02 -15.41
N GLU A 17 -12.85 -11.25 -14.86
CA GLU A 17 -11.45 -11.29 -15.34
C GLU A 17 -10.47 -10.86 -14.24
N ARG A 18 -9.84 -11.80 -13.51
CA ARG A 18 -8.49 -11.62 -12.91
C ARG A 18 -7.79 -12.98 -12.82
N PRO A 19 -6.53 -13.09 -13.25
CA PRO A 19 -5.49 -12.16 -12.83
C PRO A 19 -4.64 -11.57 -13.96
N GLY A 20 -4.52 -10.24 -13.98
CA GLY A 20 -3.26 -9.66 -14.39
C GLY A 20 -2.16 -10.17 -13.46
N ILE A 21 -0.99 -10.49 -14.01
CA ILE A 21 0.18 -10.91 -13.22
C ILE A 21 0.51 -9.80 -12.22
N ARG A 22 0.56 -10.11 -10.91
CA ARG A 22 1.00 -9.17 -9.86
C ARG A 22 2.43 -8.70 -10.17
N LYS A 23 2.65 -7.39 -10.21
CA LYS A 23 3.95 -6.76 -10.56
C LYS A 23 4.51 -6.01 -9.36
N LEU A 24 4.95 -6.75 -8.36
CA LEU A 24 5.46 -6.21 -7.09
C LEU A 24 6.93 -5.75 -7.14
N GLN A 25 7.64 -5.94 -8.26
CA GLN A 25 9.09 -5.67 -8.32
C GLN A 25 9.43 -4.23 -7.93
N ARG A 26 8.66 -3.23 -8.39
CA ARG A 26 8.94 -1.82 -8.07
C ARG A 26 8.79 -1.52 -6.59
N ALA A 27 7.72 -2.03 -5.99
CA ALA A 27 7.49 -1.91 -4.56
C ALA A 27 8.56 -2.66 -3.76
N ARG A 28 9.06 -3.80 -4.27
CA ARG A 28 10.17 -4.54 -3.64
C ARG A 28 11.45 -3.72 -3.63
N GLU A 29 11.87 -3.17 -4.78
CA GLU A 29 13.03 -2.27 -4.87
C GLU A 29 12.93 -1.06 -3.92
N PHE A 30 11.71 -0.52 -3.76
CA PHE A 30 11.43 0.55 -2.82
C PHE A 30 11.63 0.11 -1.37
N TRP A 31 10.99 -0.97 -0.94
CA TRP A 31 11.09 -1.45 0.44
C TRP A 31 12.49 -1.98 0.78
N ASP A 32 13.19 -2.60 -0.17
CA ASP A 32 14.60 -2.98 -0.01
C ASP A 32 15.47 -1.73 0.23
N ALA A 33 15.23 -0.64 -0.51
CA ALA A 33 15.97 0.62 -0.31
C ALA A 33 15.68 1.28 1.04
N VAL A 34 14.49 1.06 1.61
CA VAL A 34 14.14 1.53 2.95
C VAL A 34 14.83 0.67 4.00
N LEU A 35 14.81 -0.66 3.85
CA LEU A 35 15.43 -1.61 4.78
C LEU A 35 16.95 -1.51 4.83
N GLU A 36 17.60 -1.10 3.75
CA GLU A 36 19.04 -0.78 3.71
C GLU A 36 19.41 0.42 4.59
N GLN A 37 18.44 1.27 4.93
CA GLN A 37 18.65 2.50 5.69
C GLN A 37 18.12 2.43 7.12
N GLN A 38 17.05 1.65 7.34
CA GLN A 38 16.36 1.59 8.62
C GLN A 38 15.74 0.21 8.86
N THR A 39 15.91 -0.30 10.08
CA THR A 39 15.18 -1.49 10.54
C THR A 39 13.68 -1.18 10.64
N LEU A 40 12.87 -2.01 10.00
CA LEU A 40 11.41 -1.95 10.06
C LEU A 40 10.83 -3.09 10.89
N TYR A 41 9.65 -2.84 11.45
CA TYR A 41 8.84 -3.82 12.15
C TYR A 41 7.51 -3.97 11.42
N CYS A 42 6.96 -5.18 11.40
CA CYS A 42 5.68 -5.48 10.80
C CYS A 42 4.59 -4.66 11.49
N ILE A 43 3.78 -3.96 10.70
CA ILE A 43 2.67 -3.15 11.21
C ILE A 43 1.60 -3.97 11.92
N TYR A 44 1.54 -5.29 11.68
CA TYR A 44 0.55 -6.20 12.26
C TYR A 44 1.11 -6.97 13.45
N SER A 45 2.20 -7.71 13.27
CA SER A 45 2.75 -8.59 14.32
C SER A 45 3.75 -7.91 15.25
N GLY A 46 4.26 -6.73 14.88
CA GLY A 46 5.37 -6.09 15.58
C GLY A 46 6.72 -6.80 15.41
N GLU A 47 6.78 -7.91 14.67
CA GLU A 47 8.02 -8.63 14.40
C GLU A 47 8.95 -7.83 13.49
N MET A 48 10.26 -7.93 13.71
CA MET A 48 11.26 -7.33 12.82
C MET A 48 11.15 -7.90 11.40
N ILE A 49 11.16 -7.02 10.39
CA ILE A 49 11.19 -7.40 8.98
C ILE A 49 12.58 -7.93 8.63
N ARG A 50 12.62 -9.16 8.09
CA ARG A 50 13.84 -9.84 7.67
C ARG A 50 13.87 -10.03 6.15
N PRO A 51 15.04 -10.24 5.53
CA PRO A 51 15.13 -10.67 4.13
C PRO A 51 14.23 -11.88 3.85
N GLY A 52 13.60 -11.91 2.66
CA GLY A 52 12.59 -12.91 2.33
C GLY A 52 11.17 -12.56 2.83
N TYR A 53 10.94 -11.30 3.20
CA TYR A 53 9.61 -10.78 3.53
C TYR A 53 8.66 -10.76 2.31
N ASP A 54 7.37 -10.78 2.62
CA ASP A 54 6.29 -10.57 1.66
C ASP A 54 5.84 -9.10 1.65
N LEU A 55 5.30 -8.66 0.53
CA LEU A 55 4.57 -7.40 0.44
C LEU A 55 3.09 -7.71 0.59
N ASP A 56 2.50 -7.27 1.69
CA ASP A 56 1.06 -7.33 1.92
C ASP A 56 0.41 -6.06 1.37
N HIS A 57 -0.74 -6.25 0.71
CA HIS A 57 -1.62 -5.14 0.34
C HIS A 57 -2.49 -4.78 1.54
N PHE A 58 -2.30 -3.59 2.12
CA PHE A 58 -3.07 -3.15 3.28
C PHE A 58 -4.56 -3.24 3.01
N LEU A 59 -5.00 -2.74 1.85
CA LEU A 59 -6.31 -3.06 1.26
C LEU A 59 -6.17 -4.21 0.25
N PRO A 60 -7.02 -5.25 0.29
CA PRO A 60 -6.86 -6.48 -0.49
C PRO A 60 -6.63 -6.26 -1.99
N TRP A 61 -5.69 -6.98 -2.60
CA TRP A 61 -5.43 -6.86 -4.05
C TRP A 61 -6.66 -7.21 -4.90
N SER A 62 -7.44 -8.21 -4.46
CA SER A 62 -8.70 -8.59 -5.10
C SER A 62 -9.75 -7.48 -5.07
N PHE A 63 -9.59 -6.48 -4.19
CA PHE A 63 -10.38 -5.25 -4.14
C PHE A 63 -9.73 -4.08 -4.90
N VAL A 64 -8.48 -3.72 -4.60
CA VAL A 64 -7.84 -2.51 -5.16
C VAL A 64 -7.31 -2.69 -6.57
N THR A 65 -7.08 -3.92 -6.98
CA THR A 65 -6.75 -4.27 -8.37
C THR A 65 -5.44 -3.75 -8.93
N HIS A 66 -4.57 -3.22 -8.07
CA HIS A 66 -3.28 -2.62 -8.42
C HIS A 66 -2.17 -3.01 -7.43
N ASP A 67 -0.93 -2.76 -7.84
CA ASP A 67 0.28 -3.03 -7.04
C ASP A 67 1.02 -1.73 -6.65
N LEU A 68 0.29 -0.61 -6.52
CA LEU A 68 0.85 0.69 -6.15
C LEU A 68 1.45 0.65 -4.74
N ALA A 69 2.64 1.22 -4.59
CA ALA A 69 3.46 1.11 -3.38
C ALA A 69 2.81 1.71 -2.13
N TRP A 70 1.96 2.74 -2.29
CA TRP A 70 1.28 3.39 -1.17
C TRP A 70 0.29 2.48 -0.44
N ASN A 71 -0.12 1.36 -1.05
CA ASN A 71 -0.98 0.34 -0.43
C ASN A 71 -0.20 -0.91 0.02
N LEU A 72 1.12 -0.93 -0.09
CA LEU A 72 1.94 -2.12 0.17
C LEU A 72 2.83 -1.92 1.39
N ALA A 73 2.86 -2.89 2.29
CA ALA A 73 3.77 -2.91 3.45
C ALA A 73 4.57 -4.23 3.52
N PRO A 74 5.82 -4.19 3.99
CA PRO A 74 6.60 -5.40 4.21
C PRO A 74 6.08 -6.13 5.46
N VAL A 75 5.87 -7.44 5.35
CA VAL A 75 5.40 -8.29 6.44
C VAL A 75 6.06 -9.67 6.39
N PRO A 76 6.10 -10.40 7.52
CA PRO A 76 6.43 -11.83 7.50
C PRO A 76 5.42 -12.61 6.65
N ARG A 77 5.89 -13.63 5.93
CA ARG A 77 5.06 -14.47 5.08
C ARG A 77 3.88 -15.11 5.82
N SER A 78 4.09 -15.55 7.07
CA SER A 78 3.02 -16.11 7.91
C SER A 78 1.91 -15.08 8.18
N VAL A 79 2.27 -13.82 8.40
CA VAL A 79 1.32 -12.72 8.64
C VAL A 79 0.52 -12.42 7.38
N ASN A 80 1.18 -12.28 6.23
CA ASN A 80 0.54 -12.09 4.93
C ASN A 80 -0.49 -13.20 4.64
N GLN A 81 -0.11 -14.45 4.88
CA GLN A 81 -0.98 -15.61 4.65
C GLN A 81 -2.20 -15.63 5.57
N LYS A 82 -2.06 -15.29 6.86
CA LYS A 82 -3.20 -15.24 7.78
C LYS A 82 -4.13 -14.05 7.52
N LYS A 83 -3.62 -12.93 7.00
CA LYS A 83 -4.44 -11.78 6.61
C LYS A 83 -5.21 -12.05 5.32
N SER A 84 -4.59 -12.69 4.34
CA SER A 84 -5.21 -13.03 3.06
C SER A 84 -5.88 -11.80 2.43
N ASP A 85 -7.13 -11.92 2.00
CA ASP A 85 -7.92 -10.86 1.38
C ASP A 85 -8.78 -10.07 2.39
N ALA A 86 -8.47 -10.13 3.69
CA ALA A 86 -9.19 -9.35 4.70
C ALA A 86 -8.66 -7.91 4.80
N VAL A 87 -9.57 -6.96 5.04
CA VAL A 87 -9.24 -5.58 5.41
C VAL A 87 -8.84 -5.55 6.89
N PRO A 88 -7.64 -5.03 7.23
CA PRO A 88 -7.17 -4.98 8.60
C PRO A 88 -8.00 -4.00 9.43
N SER A 89 -8.06 -4.22 10.74
CA SER A 89 -8.68 -3.27 11.68
C SER A 89 -8.00 -1.90 11.59
N LEU A 90 -8.72 -0.92 11.03
CA LEU A 90 -8.18 0.43 10.85
C LEU A 90 -7.85 1.09 12.19
N GLY A 91 -8.64 0.81 13.24
CA GLY A 91 -8.40 1.33 14.58
C GLY A 91 -7.08 0.88 15.19
N LEU A 92 -6.55 -0.27 14.78
CA LEU A 92 -5.27 -0.79 15.28
C LEU A 92 -4.11 -0.51 14.32
N TYR A 93 -4.33 -0.67 13.02
CA TYR A 93 -3.23 -0.78 12.06
C TYR A 93 -3.09 0.41 11.12
N LEU A 94 -4.09 1.29 11.00
CA LEU A 94 -4.00 2.42 10.07
C LEU A 94 -2.91 3.41 10.48
N ARG A 95 -2.86 3.78 11.77
CA ARG A 95 -1.84 4.71 12.26
C ARG A 95 -0.41 4.16 12.08
N PRO A 96 -0.08 2.92 12.53
CA PRO A 96 1.24 2.34 12.26
C PRO A 96 1.58 2.25 10.77
N PHE A 97 0.60 1.91 9.91
CA PHE A 97 0.79 1.86 8.46
C PHE A 97 1.14 3.23 7.88
N VAL A 98 0.37 4.27 8.22
CA VAL A 98 0.60 5.65 7.77
C VAL A 98 1.96 6.16 8.24
N GLU A 99 2.32 5.93 9.51
CA GLU A 99 3.61 6.31 10.06
C GLU A 99 4.77 5.59 9.34
N GLN A 100 4.61 4.30 9.01
CA GLN A 100 5.61 3.55 8.27
C GLN A 100 5.77 4.08 6.84
N GLN A 101 4.67 4.36 6.14
CA GLN A 101 4.71 4.92 4.78
C GLN A 101 5.34 6.32 4.75
N TYR A 102 5.01 7.18 5.71
CA TYR A 102 5.62 8.52 5.83
C TYR A 102 7.14 8.43 5.96
N ARG A 103 7.64 7.58 6.87
CA ARG A 103 9.08 7.36 7.07
C ARG A 103 9.73 6.79 5.81
N ALA A 104 9.08 5.84 5.15
CA ALA A 104 9.57 5.22 3.94
C ALA A 104 9.71 6.24 2.79
N VAL A 105 8.74 7.14 2.61
CA VAL A 105 8.82 8.23 1.62
C VAL A 105 9.92 9.24 1.95
N ALA A 106 10.17 9.53 3.23
CA ALA A 106 11.30 10.38 3.62
C ALA A 106 12.66 9.76 3.20
N LEU A 107 12.83 8.45 3.41
CA LEU A 107 14.04 7.70 3.03
C LEU A 107 14.18 7.46 1.52
N LEU A 108 13.08 7.57 0.76
CA LEU A 108 13.08 7.45 -0.70
C LEU A 108 13.93 8.54 -1.37
N LYS A 109 13.94 9.75 -0.80
CA LYS A 109 14.74 10.87 -1.33
C LYS A 109 16.23 10.53 -1.38
N ASP A 110 16.75 9.96 -0.30
CA ASP A 110 18.17 9.58 -0.20
C ASP A 110 18.46 8.34 -1.07
N ALA A 111 17.53 7.39 -1.12
CA ALA A 111 17.64 6.22 -1.99
C ALA A 111 17.73 6.60 -3.48
N LEU A 112 16.95 7.58 -3.93
CA LEU A 112 16.98 8.08 -5.31
C LEU A 112 18.35 8.64 -5.68
N GLY A 113 18.98 9.41 -4.79
CA GLY A 113 20.30 10.02 -5.04
C GLY A 113 21.45 9.01 -5.14
N ARG A 114 21.29 7.82 -4.53
CA ARG A 114 22.30 6.74 -4.52
C ARG A 114 22.05 5.62 -5.52
N SER A 115 20.88 5.61 -6.17
CA SER A 115 20.47 4.52 -7.05
C SER A 115 20.75 4.80 -8.52
N HIS A 116 21.00 3.74 -9.29
CA HIS A 116 21.22 3.81 -10.73
C HIS A 116 20.44 2.72 -11.47
N GLY A 117 20.40 2.81 -12.80
CA GLY A 117 19.88 1.75 -13.67
C GLY A 117 18.42 1.37 -13.39
N ALA A 118 18.14 0.07 -13.32
CA ALA A 118 16.78 -0.46 -13.12
C ALA A 118 16.19 -0.05 -11.77
N ARG A 119 17.00 -0.03 -10.71
CA ARG A 119 16.58 0.37 -9.37
C ARG A 119 16.15 1.83 -9.32
N LEU A 120 16.94 2.73 -9.91
CA LEU A 120 16.57 4.15 -10.02
C LEU A 120 15.20 4.32 -10.71
N ARG A 121 14.97 3.62 -11.83
CA ARG A 121 13.68 3.67 -12.54
C ARG A 121 12.52 3.15 -11.70
N ALA A 122 12.75 2.10 -10.91
CA ALA A 122 11.74 1.58 -10.00
C ALA A 122 11.38 2.61 -8.90
N LEU A 123 12.39 3.21 -8.27
CA LEU A 123 12.19 4.24 -7.24
C LEU A 123 11.53 5.52 -7.81
N GLN A 124 11.88 5.93 -9.02
CA GLN A 124 11.23 7.04 -9.72
C GLN A 124 9.76 6.73 -10.01
N ALA A 125 9.44 5.51 -10.45
CA ALA A 125 8.07 5.09 -10.67
C ALA A 125 7.26 5.11 -9.36
N VAL A 126 7.80 4.55 -8.27
CA VAL A 126 7.16 4.61 -6.94
C VAL A 126 6.95 6.06 -6.49
N THR A 127 7.93 6.94 -6.73
CA THR A 127 7.79 8.36 -6.42
C THR A 127 6.62 9.01 -7.16
N LEU A 128 6.42 8.65 -8.43
CA LEU A 128 5.28 9.12 -9.23
C LEU A 128 3.95 8.59 -8.71
N GLU A 129 3.89 7.33 -8.25
CA GLU A 129 2.69 6.75 -7.63
C GLU A 129 2.28 7.56 -6.39
N TYR A 130 3.22 7.90 -5.52
CA TYR A 130 2.97 8.78 -4.37
C TYR A 130 2.59 10.19 -4.80
N ALA A 131 3.35 10.83 -5.68
CA ALA A 131 3.04 12.17 -6.18
C ALA A 131 1.62 12.25 -6.78
N THR A 132 1.16 11.18 -7.44
CA THR A 132 -0.19 11.06 -7.99
C THR A 132 -1.25 10.97 -6.90
N LEU A 133 -1.07 10.09 -5.90
CA LEU A 133 -1.97 9.98 -4.75
C LEU A 133 -2.10 11.32 -4.01
N PHE A 134 -0.96 11.96 -3.76
CA PHE A 134 -0.88 13.22 -3.02
C PHE A 134 -1.19 14.47 -3.86
N LYS A 135 -1.40 14.30 -5.17
CA LYS A 135 -1.69 15.39 -6.13
C LYS A 135 -0.68 16.54 -6.03
N THR A 136 0.59 16.18 -5.94
CA THR A 136 1.68 17.13 -5.67
C THR A 136 2.92 16.80 -6.49
N SER A 137 3.87 17.72 -6.59
CA SER A 137 5.15 17.44 -7.25
C SER A 137 6.08 16.61 -6.35
N GLN A 138 7.09 15.97 -6.93
CA GLN A 138 8.08 15.21 -6.16
C GLN A 138 8.79 16.05 -5.08
N PRO A 139 9.27 17.28 -5.35
CA PRO A 139 9.90 18.09 -4.32
C PRO A 139 8.95 18.45 -3.17
N GLU A 140 7.66 18.64 -3.45
CA GLU A 140 6.65 18.93 -2.43
C GLU A 140 6.26 17.69 -1.63
N LEU A 141 6.14 16.52 -2.27
CA LEU A 141 5.94 15.23 -1.60
C LEU A 141 6.96 15.03 -0.48
N PHE A 142 8.24 15.29 -0.76
CA PHE A 142 9.33 15.15 0.22
C PHE A 142 9.37 16.25 1.29
N ARG A 143 8.53 17.28 1.18
CA ARG A 143 8.41 18.37 2.19
C ARG A 143 7.13 18.28 3.00
N LEU A 144 6.25 17.30 2.74
CA LEU A 144 5.02 17.13 3.51
C LEU A 144 5.33 16.92 5.00
N SER A 145 4.55 17.58 5.85
CA SER A 145 4.54 17.30 7.29
C SER A 145 3.93 15.91 7.53
N ALA A 146 4.25 15.29 8.66
CA ALA A 146 3.62 14.03 9.06
C ALA A 146 2.09 14.13 9.14
N GLU A 147 1.58 15.28 9.58
CA GLU A 147 0.13 15.57 9.64
C GLU A 147 -0.49 15.65 8.24
N GLY A 148 0.07 16.46 7.35
CA GLY A 148 -0.44 16.59 5.99
C GLY A 148 -0.34 15.29 5.20
N TYR A 149 0.75 14.53 5.40
CA TYR A 149 0.90 13.21 4.84
C TYR A 149 -0.20 12.26 5.35
N GLY A 150 -0.37 12.24 6.68
CA GLY A 150 -1.32 11.40 7.36
C GLY A 150 -2.76 11.67 6.96
N GLN A 151 -3.13 12.95 6.78
CA GLN A 151 -4.48 13.33 6.37
C GLN A 151 -4.86 12.73 5.01
N VAL A 152 -3.98 12.83 4.01
CA VAL A 152 -4.25 12.31 2.65
C VAL A 152 -4.34 10.79 2.67
N LEU A 153 -3.34 10.10 3.20
CA LEU A 153 -3.31 8.63 3.16
C LEU A 153 -4.43 8.01 4.03
N THR A 154 -4.71 8.59 5.19
CA THR A 154 -5.82 8.16 6.06
C THR A 154 -7.16 8.32 5.34
N THR A 155 -7.38 9.46 4.68
CA THR A 155 -8.62 9.71 3.92
C THR A 155 -8.80 8.70 2.80
N GLU A 156 -7.75 8.45 2.01
CA GLU A 156 -7.80 7.50 0.90
C GLU A 156 -8.10 6.08 1.40
N ILE A 157 -7.37 5.62 2.43
CA ILE A 157 -7.55 4.25 2.95
C ILE A 157 -8.93 4.08 3.57
N HIS A 158 -9.46 5.07 4.30
CA HIS A 158 -10.82 5.01 4.82
C HIS A 158 -11.87 4.91 3.71
N ALA A 159 -11.78 5.79 2.70
CA ALA A 159 -12.74 5.80 1.59
C ALA A 159 -12.78 4.44 0.88
N GLN A 160 -11.60 3.86 0.63
CA GLN A 160 -11.50 2.56 -0.03
C GLN A 160 -11.91 1.40 0.88
N ALA A 161 -11.55 1.41 2.16
CA ALA A 161 -11.96 0.37 3.12
C ALA A 161 -13.49 0.34 3.32
N ASP A 162 -14.14 1.51 3.36
CA ASP A 162 -15.60 1.59 3.44
C ASP A 162 -16.27 1.02 2.18
N LEU A 163 -15.65 1.21 1.02
CA LEU A 163 -16.13 0.61 -0.22
C LEU A 163 -15.94 -0.91 -0.21
N ALA A 164 -14.78 -1.41 0.22
CA ALA A 164 -14.52 -2.83 0.38
C ALA A 164 -15.54 -3.51 1.31
N ARG A 165 -15.88 -2.87 2.44
CA ARG A 165 -16.92 -3.34 3.36
C ARG A 165 -18.28 -3.49 2.67
N ARG A 166 -18.69 -2.51 1.86
CA ARG A 166 -19.95 -2.58 1.08
C ARG A 166 -19.94 -3.69 0.03
N LEU A 167 -18.76 -4.09 -0.44
CA LEU A 167 -18.56 -5.21 -1.35
C LEU A 167 -18.44 -6.57 -0.65
N SER A 168 -18.74 -6.63 0.66
CA SER A 168 -18.69 -7.87 1.46
C SER A 168 -17.30 -8.49 1.57
N PHE A 169 -16.23 -7.70 1.52
CA PHE A 169 -14.91 -8.16 1.97
C PHE A 169 -14.91 -8.37 3.49
N GLU A 170 -14.14 -9.35 3.96
CA GLU A 170 -13.87 -9.49 5.39
C GLU A 170 -13.18 -8.22 5.91
N THR A 171 -13.63 -7.71 7.05
CA THR A 171 -13.14 -6.46 7.64
C THR A 171 -12.78 -6.66 9.10
N ASP A 172 -12.08 -5.69 9.68
CA ASP A 172 -11.67 -5.68 11.08
C ASP A 172 -10.76 -6.86 11.46
N TRP A 173 -9.97 -7.34 10.50
CA TRP A 173 -8.98 -8.39 10.75
C TRP A 173 -7.93 -7.94 11.76
N VAL A 174 -7.60 -8.83 12.69
CA VAL A 174 -6.60 -8.62 13.75
C VAL A 174 -5.64 -9.80 13.76
N TRP A 175 -4.34 -9.50 13.73
CA TRP A 175 -3.31 -10.51 13.88
C TRP A 175 -3.45 -11.29 15.20
N ARG A 176 -3.40 -12.61 15.10
CA ARG A 176 -3.32 -13.53 16.23
C ARG A 176 -2.17 -14.49 15.98
N ALA A 177 -1.18 -14.48 16.86
CA ALA A 177 0.03 -15.30 16.78
C ALA A 177 -0.33 -16.79 16.75
#